data_AF-A0A1Y1IR93-F1
#
_entry.id   AF-A0A1Y1IR93-F1
#
_cell.length_a   1.000
_cell.length_b   1.000
_cell.length_c   1.000
_cell.angle_alpha   90.00
_cell.angle_beta   90.00
_cell.angle_gamma   90.00
#
_symmetry.space_group_name_H-M   'P 1'
#
loop_
_entity.id
_entity.type
_entity.pdbx_description
1 polymer ?
#
loop_
_entity_poly.entity_id
_entity_poly.type
_entity_poly.pdbx_seq_one_letter_code
_entity_poly.pdbx_strand_id
1 'polypeptide(L)'
;MQSLRRFNRGGTWDVPVLSAFKNFEPNLRNKMEASPAKEQIDVQKTTEKINKDLETIRVKALQHAKEEVFRAAASAKTVAVPPMVMPSDSGTTYDIPGSLKILEKAVFLNDLSTEELEKVLFTLSTGLKVGLRHDEVPEGMQVFVHKFMLLVKHLHSDKAMQTAMVRNGLAGMTSGGQLRMGLYPEAMGLGFLEAAVDIVMEDPTNLEALQTLSVFIADGGPAYVKKFHERGALQPLIANFVASEFTLDDLLRPMDVNLPGWTVRLFGSLVAPDFEFRAAYGGRLDPRQLVPGASCLSGVKKQATEALIKGGAVRKLVRVLAQMAERAGDVPRDVHLIDFGKMLGNLASVLANVSNAQQMFLDDLRSVPEFASSLSWLMTHWDYDLSSGHTAVMIAKRLTKSDRPEDKALVAEIVRQEGLLAAVARFVDFSPNFVVVPGPTGVKEVNLLPGAFLSLLSLDAFPPGPLPSPVVSTLARLTSGNQAPDVRSQVSFEVRLS
;
A
#
# COMPACT_ATOMS: atom_id res chain seq x y z
N MET A 1 48.15 -43.20 -25.10
CA MET A 1 48.03 -41.73 -25.16
C MET A 1 46.56 -41.37 -24.92
N GLN A 2 46.28 -40.54 -23.89
CA GLN A 2 45.04 -39.78 -23.55
C GLN A 2 43.67 -40.52 -23.68
N SER A 3 42.91 -40.95 -22.66
CA SER A 3 42.46 -40.44 -21.33
C SER A 3 41.34 -39.37 -21.35
N LEU A 4 40.09 -39.84 -21.33
CA LEU A 4 38.88 -39.18 -20.81
C LEU A 4 38.91 -39.12 -19.27
N ARG A 5 38.75 -37.94 -18.63
CA ARG A 5 38.40 -37.81 -17.19
C ARG A 5 37.66 -36.50 -16.82
N ARG A 6 36.51 -36.71 -16.15
CA ARG A 6 36.01 -36.11 -14.87
C ARG A 6 35.43 -34.69 -14.78
N PHE A 7 34.15 -34.68 -14.44
CA PHE A 7 33.43 -33.74 -13.56
C PHE A 7 33.79 -33.95 -12.06
N ASN A 8 33.53 -32.91 -11.24
CA ASN A 8 33.54 -32.75 -9.76
C ASN A 8 34.84 -32.28 -9.05
N ARG A 9 34.81 -31.05 -8.48
CA ARG A 9 34.79 -30.74 -7.02
C ARG A 9 35.14 -29.25 -6.71
N GLY A 10 34.40 -28.62 -5.79
CA GLY A 10 34.92 -27.58 -4.89
C GLY A 10 34.01 -26.37 -4.61
N GLY A 11 33.34 -26.34 -3.45
CA GLY A 11 32.72 -25.12 -2.88
C GLY A 11 31.40 -25.33 -2.15
N THR A 12 31.42 -26.02 -1.00
CA THR A 12 30.28 -26.24 -0.10
C THR A 12 30.03 -25.02 0.80
N TRP A 13 28.80 -24.48 0.80
CA TRP A 13 28.24 -23.73 1.92
C TRP A 13 27.36 -24.69 2.73
N ASP A 14 27.80 -25.02 3.94
CA ASP A 14 27.02 -25.77 4.93
C ASP A 14 25.94 -24.85 5.52
N VAL A 15 24.67 -25.21 5.31
CA VAL A 15 23.51 -24.70 6.05
C VAL A 15 22.68 -25.91 6.49
N PRO A 16 22.58 -26.22 7.79
CA PRO A 16 21.72 -27.29 8.28
C PRO A 16 20.32 -26.73 8.61
N VAL A 17 19.41 -26.67 7.64
CA VAL A 17 17.99 -26.31 7.88
C VAL A 17 17.00 -27.36 7.33
N LEU A 18 17.46 -28.53 6.90
CA LEU A 18 16.61 -29.55 6.25
C LEU A 18 16.57 -30.92 6.92
N SER A 19 17.01 -31.08 8.16
CA SER A 19 16.88 -32.34 8.93
C SER A 19 15.84 -32.32 10.06
N ALA A 20 15.14 -31.21 10.31
CA ALA A 20 14.11 -31.13 11.36
C ALA A 20 12.67 -31.45 10.89
N PHE A 21 12.41 -31.63 9.59
CA PHE A 21 11.05 -31.74 9.03
C PHE A 21 10.68 -33.12 8.46
N LYS A 22 11.19 -34.21 9.04
CA LYS A 22 10.78 -35.58 8.65
C LYS A 22 10.09 -36.42 9.71
N ASN A 23 9.81 -35.87 10.89
CA ASN A 23 9.16 -36.62 11.98
C ASN A 23 7.83 -36.04 12.49
N PHE A 24 7.14 -35.20 11.70
CA PHE A 24 5.77 -34.79 12.04
C PHE A 24 4.74 -35.62 11.26
N GLU A 25 4.12 -36.53 12.02
CA GLU A 25 2.95 -37.39 11.77
C GLU A 25 3.22 -38.80 11.20
N PRO A 26 2.81 -39.86 11.93
CA PRO A 26 1.44 -40.04 12.43
C PRO A 26 1.34 -40.36 13.93
N ASN A 27 0.62 -39.52 14.69
CA ASN A 27 0.03 -39.90 15.98
C ASN A 27 -1.25 -39.08 16.27
N LEU A 28 -2.06 -38.85 15.23
CA LEU A 28 -3.37 -38.18 15.33
C LEU A 28 -4.54 -39.16 15.50
N ARG A 29 -4.31 -40.33 16.11
CA ARG A 29 -5.38 -41.20 16.61
C ARG A 29 -5.00 -41.71 17.99
N ASN A 30 -5.85 -41.36 18.96
CA ASN A 30 -5.77 -41.65 20.40
C ASN A 30 -4.95 -40.65 21.23
N LYS A 31 -5.61 -39.53 21.59
CA LYS A 31 -5.67 -38.98 22.96
C LYS A 31 -6.80 -37.94 23.02
N MET A 32 -8.03 -38.43 23.17
CA MET A 32 -9.01 -37.70 23.99
C MET A 32 -8.48 -37.72 25.43
N GLU A 33 -8.71 -36.62 26.16
CA GLU A 33 -8.42 -36.42 27.59
C GLU A 33 -6.96 -36.04 27.95
N ALA A 34 -6.67 -34.73 27.84
CA ALA A 34 -6.15 -33.91 28.93
C ALA A 34 -6.10 -32.44 28.48
N SER A 35 -6.76 -31.56 29.24
CA SER A 35 -6.67 -30.10 29.07
C SER A 35 -5.21 -29.65 29.23
N PRO A 36 -4.65 -28.77 28.37
CA PRO A 36 -3.28 -28.33 28.56
C PRO A 36 -3.19 -27.49 29.84
N ALA A 37 -2.31 -27.89 30.75
CA ALA A 37 -2.01 -27.18 31.98
C ALA A 37 -1.66 -25.72 31.67
N LYS A 38 -2.32 -24.77 32.36
CA LYS A 38 -1.92 -23.35 32.33
C LYS A 38 -0.47 -23.26 32.82
N GLU A 39 0.45 -22.82 31.96
CA GLU A 39 1.77 -22.37 32.42
C GLU A 39 1.55 -21.25 33.45
N GLN A 40 1.95 -21.48 34.70
CA GLN A 40 1.98 -20.43 35.71
C GLN A 40 3.14 -19.49 35.36
N ILE A 41 2.82 -18.24 35.01
CA ILE A 41 3.81 -17.20 34.75
C ILE A 41 4.32 -16.69 36.10
N ASP A 42 5.63 -16.75 36.31
CA ASP A 42 6.30 -16.06 37.43
C ASP A 42 6.31 -14.56 37.12
N VAL A 43 5.28 -13.86 37.61
CA VAL A 43 5.00 -12.45 37.30
C VAL A 43 6.19 -11.56 37.65
N GLN A 44 6.79 -11.74 38.83
CA GLN A 44 7.88 -10.89 39.30
C GLN A 44 9.12 -11.06 38.41
N LYS A 45 9.56 -12.31 38.22
CA LYS A 45 10.74 -12.61 37.40
C LYS A 45 10.57 -12.21 35.94
N THR A 46 9.36 -12.38 35.40
CA THR A 46 9.04 -11.99 34.01
C THR A 46 9.05 -10.47 33.87
N THR A 47 8.50 -9.74 34.85
CA THR A 47 8.48 -8.28 34.89
C THR A 47 9.89 -7.70 34.97
N GLU A 48 10.73 -8.21 35.87
CA GLU A 48 12.15 -7.80 36.00
C GLU A 48 12.92 -8.01 34.69
N LYS A 49 12.70 -9.13 34.01
CA LYS A 49 13.33 -9.41 32.71
C LYS A 49 12.85 -8.44 31.63
N ILE A 50 11.54 -8.20 31.52
CA ILE A 50 10.98 -7.27 30.54
C ILE A 50 11.51 -5.84 30.78
N ASN A 51 11.61 -5.39 32.03
CA ASN A 51 12.14 -4.06 32.35
C ASN A 51 13.59 -3.88 31.90
N LYS A 52 14.43 -4.91 32.10
CA LYS A 52 15.82 -4.89 31.62
C LYS A 52 15.90 -4.84 30.10
N ASP A 53 15.07 -5.62 29.43
CA ASP A 53 15.03 -5.68 27.97
C ASP A 53 14.49 -4.36 27.38
N LEU A 54 13.48 -3.75 28.00
CA LEU A 54 12.92 -2.45 27.62
C LEU A 54 13.93 -1.31 27.74
N GLU A 55 14.67 -1.24 28.84
CA GLU A 55 15.69 -0.21 29.02
C GLU A 55 16.83 -0.38 27.99
N THR A 56 17.19 -1.62 27.68
CA THR A 56 18.16 -1.92 26.61
C THR A 56 17.67 -1.44 25.25
N ILE A 57 16.40 -1.70 24.91
CA ILE A 57 15.77 -1.24 23.67
C ILE A 57 15.76 0.30 23.61
N ARG A 58 15.33 0.97 24.69
CA ARG A 58 15.22 2.43 24.76
C ARG A 58 16.58 3.12 24.55
N VAL A 59 17.62 2.67 25.25
CA VAL A 59 18.97 3.24 25.14
C VAL A 59 19.54 3.09 23.73
N LYS A 60 19.39 1.90 23.13
CA LYS A 60 19.84 1.66 21.75
C LYS A 60 19.06 2.49 20.73
N ALA A 61 17.73 2.55 20.87
CA ALA A 61 16.88 3.36 20.00
C ALA A 61 17.26 4.85 20.05
N LEU A 62 17.54 5.38 21.26
CA LEU A 62 18.05 6.75 21.43
C LEU A 62 19.37 6.97 20.71
N GLN A 63 20.28 6.01 20.77
CA GLN A 63 21.58 6.10 20.09
C GLN A 63 21.39 6.12 18.57
N HIS A 64 20.61 5.18 18.02
CA HIS A 64 20.33 5.11 16.58
C HIS A 64 19.63 6.37 16.07
N ALA A 65 18.59 6.83 16.76
CA ALA A 65 17.88 8.06 16.41
C ALA A 65 18.82 9.27 16.36
N LYS A 66 19.74 9.41 17.33
CA LYS A 66 20.74 10.48 17.32
C LYS A 66 21.69 10.34 16.13
N GLU A 67 22.20 9.14 15.87
CA GLU A 67 23.08 8.87 14.73
C GLU A 67 22.40 9.17 13.38
N GLU A 68 21.11 8.86 13.23
CA GLU A 68 20.34 9.18 12.02
C GLU A 68 20.19 10.69 11.81
N VAL A 69 19.90 11.47 12.86
CA VAL A 69 19.87 12.94 12.78
C VAL A 69 21.23 13.48 12.32
N PHE A 70 22.33 12.96 12.87
CA PHE A 70 23.68 13.38 12.46
C PHE A 70 24.00 13.00 11.01
N ARG A 71 23.58 11.82 10.53
CA ARG A 71 23.76 11.41 9.12
C ARG A 71 22.89 12.22 8.16
N ALA A 72 21.64 12.50 8.52
CA ALA A 72 20.72 13.33 7.72
C ALA A 72 21.25 14.77 7.59
N ALA A 73 21.80 15.35 8.66
CA ALA A 73 22.43 16.67 8.62
C ALA A 73 23.71 16.72 7.76
N ALA A 74 24.39 15.58 7.56
CA ALA A 74 25.62 15.49 6.78
C ALA A 74 25.38 15.21 5.28
N SER A 75 24.17 14.79 4.87
CA SER A 75 23.85 14.39 3.49
C SER A 75 22.90 15.37 2.80
N ALA A 76 23.36 16.61 2.57
CA ALA A 76 22.68 17.59 1.71
C ALA A 76 22.93 17.32 0.21
N LYS A 77 22.80 16.07 -0.25
CA LYS A 77 22.78 15.77 -1.69
C LYS A 77 21.35 15.39 -2.08
N THR A 78 20.76 16.25 -2.92
CA THR A 78 19.52 16.03 -3.65
C THR A 78 19.50 14.63 -4.25
N VAL A 79 18.67 13.74 -3.71
CA VAL A 79 18.49 12.38 -4.20
C VAL A 79 17.48 12.41 -5.34
N ALA A 80 17.84 11.83 -6.49
CA ALA A 80 16.90 11.58 -7.57
C ALA A 80 15.85 10.55 -7.11
N VAL A 81 14.57 10.83 -7.38
CA VAL A 81 13.41 10.00 -7.03
C VAL A 81 13.68 8.51 -7.33
N PRO A 82 13.71 7.61 -6.34
CA PRO A 82 13.75 6.17 -6.59
C PRO A 82 12.34 5.65 -6.87
N PRO A 83 12.15 4.72 -7.83
CA PRO A 83 10.85 4.15 -8.11
C PRO A 83 10.45 3.15 -7.02
N MET A 84 9.18 3.22 -6.61
CA MET A 84 8.43 2.24 -5.80
C MET A 84 9.06 1.85 -4.46
N VAL A 85 8.52 2.41 -3.36
CA VAL A 85 9.04 2.19 -2.01
C VAL A 85 7.99 1.50 -1.11
N MET A 86 8.32 0.31 -0.62
CA MET A 86 7.54 -0.49 0.34
C MET A 86 7.78 -0.04 1.79
N PRO A 87 6.91 -0.40 2.76
CA PRO A 87 7.11 -0.11 4.19
C PRO A 87 8.38 -0.72 4.82
N SER A 88 9.14 -1.50 4.05
CA SER A 88 10.41 -2.14 4.41
C SER A 88 11.64 -1.39 3.93
N ASP A 89 11.47 -0.26 3.24
CA ASP A 89 12.53 0.30 2.42
C ASP A 89 13.33 1.37 3.16
N SER A 90 14.64 1.32 2.96
CA SER A 90 15.58 2.33 3.46
C SER A 90 15.24 3.71 2.89
N GLY A 91 14.96 4.68 3.77
CA GLY A 91 14.61 6.05 3.38
C GLY A 91 13.24 6.53 3.88
N THR A 92 12.53 5.75 4.71
CA THR A 92 11.45 6.32 5.54
C THR A 92 12.04 7.34 6.50
N THR A 93 11.71 8.61 6.31
CA THR A 93 12.00 9.68 7.26
C THR A 93 11.03 9.57 8.42
N TYR A 94 11.50 9.01 9.52
CA TYR A 94 10.77 8.98 10.78
C TYR A 94 10.64 10.40 11.35
N ASP A 95 9.60 10.67 12.15
CA ASP A 95 9.63 11.81 13.07
C ASP A 95 10.65 11.53 14.18
N ILE A 96 11.93 11.66 13.84
CA ILE A 96 13.04 11.40 14.78
C ILE A 96 12.97 12.36 15.98
N PRO A 97 12.69 13.68 15.82
CA PRO A 97 12.49 14.58 16.96
C PRO A 97 11.37 14.16 17.91
N GLY A 98 10.20 13.79 17.39
CA GLY A 98 9.10 13.25 18.20
C GLY A 98 9.48 11.96 18.90
N SER A 99 10.15 11.05 18.18
CA SER A 99 10.66 9.79 18.73
C SER A 99 11.66 9.99 19.86
N LEU A 100 12.59 10.93 19.73
CA LEU A 100 13.58 11.27 20.77
C LEU A 100 12.89 11.75 22.06
N LYS A 101 11.91 12.65 21.94
CA LYS A 101 11.14 13.17 23.09
C LYS A 101 10.42 12.06 23.87
N ILE A 102 9.95 11.03 23.17
CA ILE A 102 9.30 9.86 23.77
C ILE A 102 10.33 8.98 24.47
N LEU A 103 11.42 8.65 23.78
CA LEU A 103 12.46 7.74 24.25
C LEU A 103 13.30 8.30 25.41
N GLU A 104 13.35 9.62 25.60
CA GLU A 104 14.06 10.27 26.72
C GLU A 104 13.49 9.89 28.09
N LYS A 105 12.23 9.46 28.17
CA LYS A 105 11.59 9.02 29.40
C LYS A 105 11.80 7.53 29.61
N ALA A 106 12.46 7.14 30.70
CA ALA A 106 12.53 5.74 31.10
C ALA A 106 11.14 5.21 31.47
N VAL A 107 10.82 3.99 31.04
CA VAL A 107 9.54 3.33 31.33
C VAL A 107 9.83 1.97 31.95
N PHE A 108 9.21 1.70 33.10
CA PHE A 108 9.35 0.45 33.84
C PHE A 108 7.97 -0.07 34.25
N LEU A 109 7.77 -1.37 34.09
CA LEU A 109 6.64 -2.11 34.63
C LEU A 109 6.82 -2.26 36.14
N ASN A 110 6.37 -1.28 36.93
CA ASN A 110 6.40 -1.39 38.39
C ASN A 110 5.05 -1.83 38.98
N ASP A 111 3.96 -1.68 38.23
CA ASP A 111 2.65 -2.33 38.38
C ASP A 111 1.97 -2.15 37.01
N LEU A 112 1.54 -3.22 36.35
CA LEU A 112 0.96 -3.16 35.00
C LEU A 112 -0.42 -2.47 35.03
N SER A 113 -0.45 -1.15 35.16
CA SER A 113 -1.67 -0.37 34.91
C SER A 113 -1.91 -0.27 33.40
N THR A 114 -3.14 0.04 32.99
CA THR A 114 -3.47 0.28 31.56
C THR A 114 -2.63 1.42 30.97
N GLU A 115 -2.32 2.45 31.75
CA GLU A 115 -1.51 3.59 31.32
C GLU A 115 -0.03 3.22 31.14
N GLU A 116 0.54 2.43 32.06
CA GLU A 116 1.92 1.96 31.93
C GLU A 116 2.08 0.94 30.79
N LEU A 117 1.05 0.10 30.57
CA LEU A 117 0.97 -0.78 29.42
C LEU A 117 1.05 -0.01 28.10
N GLU A 118 0.26 1.06 27.97
CA GLU A 118 0.29 1.92 26.79
C GLU A 118 1.67 2.58 26.61
N LYS A 119 2.27 3.14 27.67
CA LYS A 119 3.62 3.75 27.59
C LYS A 119 4.70 2.75 27.14
N VAL A 120 4.66 1.52 27.64
CA VAL A 120 5.62 0.47 27.26
C VAL A 120 5.45 0.09 25.80
N LEU A 121 4.22 -0.16 25.37
CA LEU A 121 3.94 -0.51 23.98
C LEU A 121 4.29 0.63 23.02
N PHE A 122 4.05 1.88 23.43
CA PHE A 122 4.46 3.05 22.68
C PHE A 122 5.97 3.12 22.52
N THR A 123 6.72 2.92 23.61
CA THR A 123 8.20 2.92 23.61
C THR A 123 8.76 1.83 22.68
N LEU A 124 8.16 0.64 22.69
CA LEU A 124 8.52 -0.46 21.79
C LEU A 124 8.25 -0.12 20.33
N SER A 125 7.06 0.40 20.04
CA SER A 125 6.66 0.85 18.70
C SER A 125 7.64 1.89 18.17
N THR A 126 7.94 2.91 18.97
CA THR A 126 8.91 3.97 18.64
C THR A 126 10.31 3.41 18.43
N GLY A 127 10.78 2.49 19.29
CA GLY A 127 12.09 1.86 19.15
C GLY A 127 12.25 1.10 17.84
N LEU A 128 11.21 0.39 17.40
CA LEU A 128 11.22 -0.30 16.11
C LEU A 128 11.16 0.65 14.93
N LYS A 129 10.42 1.76 15.07
CA LYS A 129 10.34 2.80 14.05
C LYS A 129 11.73 3.40 13.82
N VAL A 130 12.51 3.73 14.84
CA VAL A 130 13.85 4.34 14.67
C VAL A 130 14.97 3.34 14.30
N GLY A 131 14.63 2.25 13.62
CA GLY A 131 15.60 1.41 12.93
C GLY A 131 16.41 0.46 13.82
N LEU A 132 15.90 0.06 15.00
CA LEU A 132 16.46 -1.09 15.71
C LEU A 132 16.43 -2.31 14.78
N ARG A 133 17.60 -2.82 14.40
CA ARG A 133 17.66 -4.01 13.56
C ARG A 133 17.13 -5.21 14.34
N HIS A 134 16.54 -6.18 13.62
CA HIS A 134 15.93 -7.36 14.26
C HIS A 134 16.92 -8.17 15.13
N ASP A 135 18.22 -8.08 14.84
CA ASP A 135 19.33 -8.68 15.58
C ASP A 135 19.86 -7.81 16.75
N GLU A 136 19.47 -6.53 16.82
CA GLU A 136 19.89 -5.59 17.88
C GLU A 136 18.93 -5.58 19.08
N VAL A 137 17.74 -6.18 18.91
CA VAL A 137 16.77 -6.46 19.98
C VAL A 137 17.19 -7.75 20.73
N PRO A 138 17.20 -7.78 22.08
CA PRO A 138 17.71 -8.92 22.86
C PRO A 138 17.12 -10.27 22.43
N GLU A 139 17.97 -11.26 22.11
CA GLU A 139 17.73 -12.69 21.76
C GLU A 139 16.45 -13.07 20.96
N GLY A 140 15.78 -12.11 20.32
CA GLY A 140 14.58 -12.31 19.54
C GLY A 140 13.45 -11.40 20.02
N MET A 141 13.18 -10.36 19.24
CA MET A 141 11.98 -9.53 19.40
C MET A 141 10.70 -10.37 19.52
N GLN A 142 10.62 -11.50 18.81
CA GLN A 142 9.52 -12.45 18.92
C GLN A 142 9.38 -13.03 20.33
N VAL A 143 10.49 -13.35 21.00
CA VAL A 143 10.50 -13.90 22.36
C VAL A 143 10.10 -12.83 23.38
N PHE A 144 10.57 -11.60 23.22
CA PHE A 144 10.18 -10.46 24.05
C PHE A 144 8.69 -10.14 23.90
N VAL A 145 8.19 -9.96 22.66
CA VAL A 145 6.78 -9.66 22.36
C VAL A 145 5.87 -10.78 22.87
N HIS A 146 6.25 -12.04 22.66
CA HIS A 146 5.46 -13.18 23.14
C HIS A 146 5.37 -13.22 24.68
N LYS A 147 6.48 -13.04 25.40
CA LYS A 147 6.49 -13.01 26.87
C LYS A 147 5.69 -11.83 27.43
N PHE A 148 5.82 -10.67 26.79
CA PHE A 148 5.03 -9.50 27.14
C PHE A 148 3.53 -9.74 26.92
N MET A 149 3.14 -10.26 25.75
CA MET A 149 1.74 -10.61 25.47
C MET A 149 1.17 -11.62 26.48
N LEU A 150 1.94 -12.64 26.85
CA LEU A 150 1.54 -13.63 27.85
C LEU A 150 1.33 -12.98 29.23
N LEU A 151 2.23 -12.09 29.65
CA LEU A 151 2.12 -11.35 30.92
C LEU A 151 0.87 -10.45 30.93
N VAL A 152 0.61 -9.72 29.85
CA VAL A 152 -0.56 -8.85 29.71
C VAL A 152 -1.86 -9.64 29.69
N LYS A 153 -1.88 -10.77 28.97
CA LYS A 153 -3.04 -11.69 28.96
C LYS A 153 -3.33 -12.24 30.35
N HIS A 154 -2.29 -12.55 31.13
CA HIS A 154 -2.42 -13.09 32.48
C HIS A 154 -2.93 -12.07 33.49
N LEU A 155 -2.48 -10.82 33.39
CA LEU A 155 -2.81 -9.76 34.35
C LEU A 155 -4.05 -8.95 33.98
N HIS A 156 -4.45 -8.96 32.70
CA HIS A 156 -5.63 -8.27 32.20
C HIS A 156 -6.55 -9.22 31.42
N SER A 157 -6.66 -9.03 30.10
CA SER A 157 -7.51 -9.82 29.21
C SER A 157 -6.98 -9.75 27.78
N ASP A 158 -7.44 -10.68 26.93
CA ASP A 158 -7.13 -10.66 25.49
C ASP A 158 -7.60 -9.34 24.84
N LYS A 159 -8.76 -8.81 25.24
CA LYS A 159 -9.28 -7.53 24.71
C LYS A 159 -8.42 -6.34 25.13
N ALA A 160 -7.96 -6.30 26.38
CA ALA A 160 -7.08 -5.22 26.86
C ALA A 160 -5.73 -5.23 26.13
N MET A 161 -5.16 -6.42 25.92
CA MET A 161 -3.94 -6.59 25.12
C MET A 161 -4.14 -6.10 23.68
N GLN A 162 -5.22 -6.53 23.02
CA GLN A 162 -5.53 -6.14 21.63
C GLN A 162 -5.68 -4.63 21.49
N THR A 163 -6.49 -4.02 22.36
CA THR A 163 -6.72 -2.57 22.36
C THR A 163 -5.42 -1.80 22.55
N ALA A 164 -4.60 -2.19 23.53
CA ALA A 164 -3.33 -1.51 23.79
C ALA A 164 -2.33 -1.67 22.62
N MET A 165 -2.24 -2.85 22.01
CA MET A 165 -1.37 -3.05 20.84
C MET A 165 -1.83 -2.26 19.61
N VAL A 166 -3.14 -2.08 19.44
CA VAL A 166 -3.68 -1.23 18.37
C VAL A 166 -3.41 0.24 18.65
N ARG A 167 -3.72 0.76 19.85
CA ARG A 167 -3.50 2.18 20.21
C ARG A 167 -2.05 2.63 20.08
N ASN A 168 -1.10 1.70 20.16
CA ASN A 168 0.32 1.98 20.07
C ASN A 168 0.94 1.60 18.70
N GLY A 169 0.13 1.15 17.73
CA GLY A 169 0.55 0.87 16.35
C GLY A 169 1.30 -0.44 16.15
N LEU A 170 1.62 -1.18 17.22
CA LEU A 170 2.35 -2.44 17.14
C LEU A 170 1.58 -3.54 16.41
N ALA A 171 0.26 -3.56 16.54
CA ALA A 171 -0.58 -4.51 15.81
C ALA A 171 -0.38 -4.37 14.29
N GLY A 172 -0.49 -3.14 13.75
CA GLY A 172 -0.24 -2.87 12.33
C GLY A 172 1.19 -3.21 11.88
N MET A 173 2.20 -2.84 12.69
CA MET A 173 3.61 -3.05 12.36
C MET A 173 4.03 -4.52 12.31
N THR A 174 3.50 -5.34 13.21
CA THR A 174 3.98 -6.73 13.39
C THR A 174 3.18 -7.77 12.61
N SER A 175 1.97 -7.42 12.13
CA SER A 175 1.05 -8.40 11.54
C SER A 175 1.15 -8.54 10.02
N GLY A 176 1.55 -7.49 9.29
CA GLY A 176 1.42 -7.46 7.82
C GLY A 176 2.19 -8.55 7.07
N GLY A 177 3.43 -8.85 7.49
CA GLY A 177 4.22 -9.93 6.88
C GLY A 177 3.61 -11.32 7.08
N GLN A 178 3.07 -11.59 8.26
CA GLN A 178 2.49 -12.87 8.62
C GLN A 178 1.08 -13.07 8.03
N LEU A 179 0.28 -12.00 7.96
CA LEU A 179 -1.03 -11.99 7.30
C LEU A 179 -0.91 -12.37 5.82
N ARG A 180 0.03 -11.75 5.09
CA ARG A 180 0.27 -12.05 3.67
C ARG A 180 0.70 -13.49 3.39
N MET A 181 1.30 -14.14 4.37
CA MET A 181 1.76 -15.52 4.27
C MET A 181 0.73 -16.53 4.78
N GLY A 182 -0.43 -16.08 5.27
CA GLY A 182 -1.47 -16.94 5.86
C GLY A 182 -1.02 -17.61 7.17
N LEU A 183 0.03 -17.10 7.82
CA LEU A 183 0.63 -17.67 9.02
C LEU A 183 0.08 -17.05 10.31
N TYR A 184 -0.78 -16.04 10.19
CA TYR A 184 -1.36 -15.33 11.33
C TYR A 184 -2.60 -16.06 11.86
N PRO A 185 -2.68 -16.39 13.16
CA PRO A 185 -3.88 -16.98 13.73
C PRO A 185 -5.11 -16.10 13.52
N GLU A 186 -6.12 -16.60 12.80
CA GLU A 186 -7.28 -15.81 12.39
C GLU A 186 -8.05 -15.20 13.58
N ALA A 187 -8.25 -15.96 14.66
CA ALA A 187 -8.92 -15.47 15.86
C ALA A 187 -8.19 -14.29 16.51
N MET A 188 -6.85 -14.29 16.48
CA MET A 188 -6.04 -13.18 16.98
C MET A 188 -6.13 -11.97 16.06
N GLY A 189 -6.07 -12.21 14.73
CA GLY A 189 -6.20 -11.14 13.75
C GLY A 189 -7.57 -10.44 13.79
N LEU A 190 -8.65 -11.21 13.92
CA LEU A 190 -10.00 -10.67 14.07
C LEU A 190 -10.13 -9.84 15.35
N GLY A 191 -9.48 -10.25 16.44
CA GLY A 191 -9.46 -9.47 17.69
C GLY A 191 -8.76 -8.11 17.52
N PHE A 192 -7.64 -8.04 16.80
CA PHE A 192 -7.00 -6.75 16.48
C PHE A 192 -7.84 -5.89 15.55
N LEU A 193 -8.51 -6.49 14.55
CA LEU A 193 -9.46 -5.79 13.69
C LEU A 193 -10.61 -5.20 14.51
N GLU A 194 -11.23 -5.98 15.41
CA GLU A 194 -12.32 -5.53 16.27
C GLU A 194 -11.89 -4.40 17.19
N ALA A 195 -10.72 -4.52 17.82
CA ALA A 195 -10.16 -3.45 18.65
C ALA A 195 -9.89 -2.17 17.85
N ALA A 196 -9.36 -2.28 16.63
CA ALA A 196 -9.15 -1.14 15.77
C ALA A 196 -10.46 -0.48 15.37
N VAL A 197 -11.49 -1.27 15.03
CA VAL A 197 -12.84 -0.76 14.75
C VAL A 197 -13.45 -0.04 15.95
N ASP A 198 -13.36 -0.62 17.16
CA ASP A 198 -13.83 0.02 18.39
C ASP A 198 -13.17 1.41 18.55
N ILE A 199 -11.84 1.49 18.36
CA ILE A 199 -11.09 2.73 18.50
C ILE A 199 -11.46 3.77 17.44
N VAL A 200 -11.51 3.44 16.14
CA VAL A 200 -11.87 4.45 15.11
C VAL A 200 -13.35 4.88 15.16
N MET A 201 -14.22 4.06 15.74
CA MET A 201 -15.60 4.48 15.97
C MET A 201 -15.71 5.54 17.07
N GLU A 202 -14.84 5.49 18.08
CA GLU A 202 -14.77 6.48 19.16
C GLU A 202 -13.93 7.71 18.75
N ASP A 203 -12.80 7.47 18.08
CA ASP A 203 -11.85 8.48 17.61
C ASP A 203 -11.43 8.17 16.16
N PRO A 204 -12.15 8.70 15.16
CA PRO A 204 -11.84 8.45 13.74
C PRO A 204 -10.53 9.09 13.28
N THR A 205 -9.87 9.86 14.15
CA THR A 205 -8.55 10.46 13.90
C THR A 205 -7.40 9.65 14.51
N ASN A 206 -7.69 8.53 15.17
CA ASN A 206 -6.67 7.65 15.73
C ASN A 206 -5.85 6.96 14.63
N LEU A 207 -4.58 7.37 14.52
CA LEU A 207 -3.71 6.97 13.43
C LEU A 207 -3.34 5.50 13.49
N GLU A 208 -3.01 4.99 14.67
CA GLU A 208 -2.55 3.63 14.89
C GLU A 208 -3.65 2.60 14.61
N ALA A 209 -4.90 2.95 14.92
CA ALA A 209 -6.07 2.17 14.55
C ALA A 209 -6.26 2.15 13.01
N LEU A 210 -6.13 3.29 12.32
CA LEU A 210 -6.20 3.34 10.85
C LEU A 210 -5.07 2.54 10.17
N GLN A 211 -3.86 2.59 10.72
CA GLN A 211 -2.73 1.79 10.29
C GLN A 211 -3.04 0.31 10.39
N THR A 212 -3.56 -0.12 11.54
CA THR A 212 -3.97 -1.50 11.79
C THR A 212 -5.05 -1.93 10.80
N LEU A 213 -6.14 -1.17 10.66
CA LEU A 213 -7.21 -1.47 9.70
C LEU A 213 -6.68 -1.60 8.28
N SER A 214 -5.82 -0.68 7.84
CA SER A 214 -5.27 -0.67 6.48
C SER A 214 -4.52 -1.95 6.17
N VAL A 215 -3.72 -2.45 7.12
CA VAL A 215 -2.95 -3.70 6.99
C VAL A 215 -3.87 -4.91 6.98
N PHE A 216 -4.76 -5.03 7.97
CA PHE A 216 -5.63 -6.20 8.10
C PHE A 216 -6.64 -6.32 6.95
N ILE A 217 -7.17 -5.21 6.42
CA ILE A 217 -8.06 -5.20 5.25
C ILE A 217 -7.28 -5.49 3.96
N ALA A 218 -6.05 -4.97 3.83
CA ALA A 218 -5.23 -5.21 2.64
C ALA A 218 -4.79 -6.68 2.50
N ASP A 219 -4.32 -7.26 3.62
CA ASP A 219 -3.53 -8.49 3.64
C ASP A 219 -4.25 -9.66 4.30
N GLY A 220 -5.29 -9.42 5.12
CA GLY A 220 -6.03 -10.47 5.83
C GLY A 220 -7.07 -11.21 4.97
N GLY A 221 -7.48 -10.63 3.83
CA GLY A 221 -8.44 -11.24 2.91
C GLY A 221 -9.92 -10.90 3.19
N PRO A 222 -10.87 -11.51 2.46
CA PRO A 222 -12.27 -11.07 2.43
C PRO A 222 -13.01 -11.11 3.78
N ALA A 223 -12.63 -12.02 4.69
CA ALA A 223 -13.25 -12.15 6.02
C ALA A 223 -13.09 -10.86 6.85
N TYR A 224 -11.92 -10.23 6.80
CA TYR A 224 -11.64 -8.98 7.51
C TYR A 224 -12.44 -7.81 6.94
N VAL A 225 -12.56 -7.74 5.61
CA VAL A 225 -13.40 -6.74 4.93
C VAL A 225 -14.87 -6.91 5.34
N LYS A 226 -15.37 -8.15 5.34
CA LYS A 226 -16.75 -8.47 5.74
C LYS A 226 -17.02 -8.02 7.16
N LYS A 227 -16.14 -8.37 8.09
CA LYS A 227 -16.28 -8.00 9.51
C LYS A 227 -16.22 -6.50 9.72
N PHE A 228 -15.33 -5.79 9.03
CA PHE A 228 -15.25 -4.33 9.06
C PHE A 228 -16.56 -3.67 8.60
N HIS A 229 -17.17 -4.19 7.53
CA HIS A 229 -18.47 -3.72 7.03
C HIS A 229 -19.63 -4.01 7.98
N GLU A 230 -19.70 -5.22 8.53
CA GLU A 230 -20.73 -5.62 9.50
C GLU A 230 -20.75 -4.72 10.74
N ARG A 231 -19.58 -4.17 11.12
CA ARG A 231 -19.46 -3.24 12.24
C ARG A 231 -19.82 -1.79 11.91
N GLY A 232 -20.07 -1.45 10.64
CA GLY A 232 -20.50 -0.10 10.22
C GLY A 232 -19.42 0.99 10.35
N ALA A 233 -18.14 0.61 10.42
CA ALA A 233 -17.05 1.55 10.66
C ALA A 233 -16.70 2.44 9.45
N LEU A 234 -17.13 2.05 8.24
CA LEU A 234 -16.80 2.78 7.01
C LEU A 234 -17.48 4.16 6.94
N GLN A 235 -18.74 4.26 7.34
CA GLN A 235 -19.52 5.49 7.20
C GLN A 235 -18.98 6.65 8.07
N PRO A 236 -18.65 6.44 9.37
CA PRO A 236 -18.00 7.48 10.18
C PRO A 236 -16.66 7.94 9.59
N LEU A 237 -15.86 7.01 9.07
CA LEU A 237 -14.57 7.32 8.46
C LEU A 237 -14.72 8.14 7.17
N ILE A 238 -15.72 7.83 6.34
CA ILE A 238 -16.05 8.64 5.16
C ILE A 238 -16.50 10.03 5.58
N ALA A 239 -17.41 10.14 6.55
CA ALA A 239 -17.93 11.42 7.02
C ALA A 239 -16.80 12.31 7.55
N ASN A 240 -15.91 11.75 8.38
CA ASN A 240 -14.75 12.45 8.90
C ASN A 240 -13.81 12.92 7.77
N PHE A 241 -13.48 12.04 6.82
CA PHE A 241 -12.61 12.38 5.69
C PHE A 241 -13.18 13.48 4.80
N VAL A 242 -14.48 13.45 4.53
CA VAL A 242 -15.15 14.47 3.70
C VAL A 242 -15.21 15.82 4.42
N ALA A 243 -15.46 15.81 5.73
CA ALA A 243 -15.50 17.01 6.56
C ALA A 243 -14.11 17.62 6.82
N SER A 244 -13.05 16.82 6.78
CA SER A 244 -11.68 17.26 7.06
C SER A 244 -11.17 18.21 5.99
N GLU A 245 -10.55 19.32 6.40
CA GLU A 245 -9.75 20.16 5.52
C GLU A 245 -8.29 19.71 5.59
N PHE A 246 -7.68 19.46 4.43
CA PHE A 246 -6.29 19.03 4.35
C PHE A 246 -5.46 20.16 3.78
N THR A 247 -4.39 20.54 4.47
CA THR A 247 -3.36 21.39 3.87
C THR A 247 -2.36 20.52 3.11
N LEU A 248 -1.58 21.12 2.20
CA LEU A 248 -0.48 20.38 1.56
C LEU A 248 0.49 19.83 2.61
N ASP A 249 0.79 20.60 3.65
CA ASP A 249 1.71 20.19 4.71
C ASP A 249 1.20 18.95 5.45
N ASP A 250 -0.12 18.80 5.63
CA ASP A 250 -0.73 17.59 6.21
C ASP A 250 -0.56 16.36 5.32
N LEU A 251 -0.63 16.55 4.00
CA LEU A 251 -0.48 15.48 3.00
C LEU A 251 0.98 15.06 2.81
N LEU A 252 1.91 15.98 3.04
CA LEU A 252 3.35 15.78 2.94
C LEU A 252 4.01 15.35 4.24
N ARG A 253 3.22 15.16 5.31
CA ARG A 253 3.77 14.62 6.54
C ARG A 253 4.35 13.23 6.29
N PRO A 254 5.41 12.88 7.05
CA PRO A 254 5.89 11.51 7.12
C PRO A 254 4.76 10.50 7.33
N MET A 255 4.84 9.36 6.64
CA MET A 255 3.78 8.35 6.65
C MET A 255 3.35 7.93 8.06
N ASP A 256 4.25 7.89 9.04
CA ASP A 256 3.96 7.50 10.42
C ASP A 256 3.07 8.48 11.20
N VAL A 257 2.88 9.71 10.70
CA VAL A 257 1.98 10.75 11.23
C VAL A 257 0.98 11.30 10.19
N ASN A 258 0.99 10.75 8.98
CA ASN A 258 0.16 11.19 7.85
C ASN A 258 -1.25 10.57 7.92
N LEU A 259 -2.10 11.15 8.76
CA LEU A 259 -3.49 10.73 8.91
C LEU A 259 -4.25 10.66 7.57
N PRO A 260 -4.22 11.70 6.70
CA PRO A 260 -4.90 11.64 5.41
C PRO A 260 -4.40 10.48 4.54
N GLY A 261 -3.08 10.28 4.48
CA GLY A 261 -2.44 9.21 3.72
C GLY A 261 -2.90 7.82 4.16
N TRP A 262 -3.02 7.60 5.47
CA TRP A 262 -3.55 6.33 6.01
C TRP A 262 -5.04 6.14 5.76
N THR A 263 -5.85 7.19 5.83
CA THR A 263 -7.27 7.10 5.46
C THR A 263 -7.43 6.75 3.98
N VAL A 264 -6.67 7.39 3.08
CA VAL A 264 -6.69 7.07 1.64
C VAL A 264 -6.19 5.65 1.39
N ARG A 265 -5.14 5.21 2.10
CA ARG A 265 -4.64 3.84 2.01
C ARG A 265 -5.67 2.80 2.45
N LEU A 266 -6.39 3.07 3.54
CA LEU A 266 -7.51 2.24 4.00
C LEU A 266 -8.59 2.11 2.92
N PHE A 267 -8.99 3.23 2.31
CA PHE A 267 -9.93 3.21 1.19
C PHE A 267 -9.37 2.39 0.03
N GLY A 268 -8.08 2.53 -0.28
CA GLY A 268 -7.37 1.71 -1.27
C GLY A 268 -7.49 0.22 -0.99
N SER A 269 -7.26 -0.21 0.25
CA SER A 269 -7.42 -1.60 0.68
C SER A 269 -8.84 -2.13 0.50
N LEU A 270 -9.85 -1.28 0.71
CA LEU A 270 -11.27 -1.63 0.58
C LEU A 270 -11.72 -1.81 -0.88
N VAL A 271 -11.09 -1.08 -1.82
CA VAL A 271 -11.46 -1.13 -3.24
C VAL A 271 -10.49 -1.94 -4.10
N ALA A 272 -9.34 -2.34 -3.54
CA ALA A 272 -8.37 -3.15 -4.25
C ALA A 272 -8.93 -4.54 -4.61
N PRO A 273 -8.52 -5.12 -5.76
CA PRO A 273 -8.87 -6.49 -6.11
C PRO A 273 -8.57 -7.50 -4.99
N ASP A 274 -9.33 -8.59 -4.94
CA ASP A 274 -9.13 -9.61 -3.91
C ASP A 274 -7.73 -10.23 -3.95
N PHE A 275 -7.25 -10.66 -2.78
CA PHE A 275 -5.88 -11.14 -2.62
C PHE A 275 -5.59 -12.36 -3.52
N GLU A 276 -6.54 -13.27 -3.68
CA GLU A 276 -6.43 -14.42 -4.60
C GLU A 276 -6.19 -13.97 -6.05
N PHE A 277 -6.85 -12.89 -6.47
CA PHE A 277 -6.63 -12.29 -7.78
C PHE A 277 -5.24 -11.64 -7.87
N ARG A 278 -4.78 -10.94 -6.83
CA ARG A 278 -3.42 -10.37 -6.76
C ARG A 278 -2.32 -11.45 -6.75
N ALA A 279 -2.54 -12.56 -6.05
CA ALA A 279 -1.60 -13.68 -5.95
C ALA A 279 -1.53 -14.50 -7.26
N ALA A 280 -2.64 -14.65 -7.97
CA ALA A 280 -2.66 -15.24 -9.31
C ALA A 280 -1.93 -14.35 -10.34
N TYR A 281 -2.07 -13.02 -10.26
CA TYR A 281 -1.28 -12.09 -11.07
C TYR A 281 0.21 -12.06 -10.68
N GLY A 282 0.54 -12.28 -9.41
CA GLY A 282 1.91 -12.42 -8.91
C GLY A 282 2.55 -13.80 -9.14
N GLY A 283 1.92 -14.67 -9.93
CA GLY A 283 2.44 -16.00 -10.27
C GLY A 283 2.46 -17.02 -9.12
N ARG A 284 1.75 -16.76 -8.01
CA ARG A 284 1.70 -17.63 -6.83
C ARG A 284 0.54 -18.63 -6.84
N LEU A 285 -0.47 -18.43 -7.69
CA LEU A 285 -1.62 -19.32 -7.87
C LEU A 285 -1.82 -19.68 -9.34
N ASP A 286 -2.33 -20.89 -9.62
CA ASP A 286 -2.59 -21.38 -10.97
C ASP A 286 -3.65 -20.50 -11.68
N PRO A 287 -3.32 -19.84 -12.81
CA PRO A 287 -4.24 -18.99 -13.57
C PRO A 287 -5.52 -19.71 -14.03
N ARG A 288 -5.52 -21.05 -14.09
CA ARG A 288 -6.69 -21.86 -14.50
C ARG A 288 -7.82 -21.86 -13.48
N GLN A 289 -7.60 -21.36 -12.27
CA GLN A 289 -8.63 -21.23 -11.23
C GLN A 289 -9.41 -19.91 -11.31
N LEU A 290 -8.99 -18.96 -12.16
CA LEU A 290 -9.69 -17.70 -12.37
C LEU A 290 -10.68 -17.82 -13.54
N VAL A 291 -11.98 -17.68 -13.24
CA VAL A 291 -13.05 -17.69 -14.25
C VAL A 291 -12.99 -16.38 -15.06
N PRO A 292 -12.88 -16.43 -16.41
CA PRO A 292 -12.98 -15.25 -17.25
C PRO A 292 -14.37 -14.61 -17.10
N GLY A 293 -14.42 -13.36 -16.62
CA GLY A 293 -15.67 -12.63 -16.40
C GLY A 293 -16.16 -12.60 -14.95
N ALA A 294 -15.46 -13.23 -14.00
CA ALA A 294 -15.73 -13.02 -12.58
C ALA A 294 -15.33 -11.59 -12.16
N SER A 295 -16.26 -10.87 -11.55
CA SER A 295 -16.00 -9.64 -10.80
C SER A 295 -14.74 -9.79 -9.93
N CYS A 296 -13.69 -9.01 -10.18
CA CYS A 296 -12.41 -9.07 -9.46
C CYS A 296 -12.51 -8.61 -7.98
N LEU A 297 -13.71 -8.23 -7.55
CA LEU A 297 -14.06 -7.79 -6.21
C LEU A 297 -15.21 -8.65 -5.66
N SER A 298 -15.03 -9.15 -4.44
CA SER A 298 -16.09 -9.73 -3.62
C SER A 298 -17.26 -8.75 -3.44
N GLY A 299 -18.46 -9.29 -3.16
CA GLY A 299 -19.67 -8.48 -2.96
C GLY A 299 -19.52 -7.40 -1.89
N VAL A 300 -18.73 -7.68 -0.84
CA VAL A 300 -18.44 -6.72 0.23
C VAL A 300 -17.62 -5.53 -0.28
N LYS A 301 -16.62 -5.76 -1.13
CA LYS A 301 -15.82 -4.66 -1.72
C LYS A 301 -16.59 -3.82 -2.72
N LYS A 302 -17.58 -4.40 -3.42
CA LYS A 302 -18.53 -3.61 -4.22
C LYS A 302 -19.32 -2.66 -3.34
N GLN A 303 -19.84 -3.14 -2.21
CA GLN A 303 -20.53 -2.28 -1.23
C GLN A 303 -19.62 -1.18 -0.69
N ALA A 304 -18.33 -1.48 -0.44
CA ALA A 304 -17.35 -0.47 -0.04
C ALA A 304 -17.18 0.60 -1.12
N THR A 305 -17.05 0.19 -2.38
CA THR A 305 -16.93 1.08 -3.54
C THR A 305 -18.14 1.99 -3.66
N GLU A 306 -19.35 1.45 -3.55
CA GLU A 306 -20.59 2.23 -3.54
C GLU A 306 -20.66 3.22 -2.38
N ALA A 307 -20.27 2.80 -1.18
CA ALA A 307 -20.27 3.67 -0.01
C ALA A 307 -19.31 4.85 -0.17
N LEU A 308 -18.10 4.61 -0.70
CA LEU A 308 -17.11 5.66 -0.96
C LEU A 308 -17.61 6.68 -1.99
N ILE A 309 -18.28 6.23 -3.05
CA ILE A 309 -18.85 7.12 -4.07
C ILE A 309 -20.02 7.91 -3.48
N LYS A 310 -21.06 7.22 -2.99
CA LYS A 310 -22.30 7.85 -2.48
C LYS A 310 -22.01 8.77 -1.29
N GLY A 311 -21.05 8.42 -0.44
CA GLY A 311 -20.61 9.22 0.69
C GLY A 311 -19.73 10.43 0.33
N GLY A 312 -19.37 10.62 -0.94
CA GLY A 312 -18.62 11.78 -1.42
C GLY A 312 -17.10 11.73 -1.18
N ALA A 313 -16.57 10.60 -0.69
CA ALA A 313 -15.12 10.43 -0.53
C ALA A 313 -14.39 10.56 -1.86
N VAL A 314 -14.97 10.04 -2.95
CA VAL A 314 -14.37 10.09 -4.30
C VAL A 314 -14.25 11.53 -4.81
N ARG A 315 -15.30 12.36 -4.64
CA ARG A 315 -15.22 13.80 -4.93
C ARG A 315 -14.13 14.48 -4.11
N LYS A 316 -14.03 14.16 -2.82
CA LYS A 316 -12.99 14.71 -1.94
C LYS A 316 -11.58 14.31 -2.40
N LEU A 317 -11.38 13.05 -2.81
CA LEU A 317 -10.09 12.58 -3.35
C LEU A 317 -9.67 13.36 -4.60
N VAL A 318 -10.60 13.64 -5.52
CA VAL A 318 -10.32 14.45 -6.71
C VAL A 318 -9.96 15.89 -6.34
N ARG A 319 -10.62 16.49 -5.35
CA ARG A 319 -10.28 17.83 -4.85
C ARG A 319 -8.91 17.86 -4.18
N VAL A 320 -8.56 16.86 -3.39
CA VAL A 320 -7.22 16.73 -2.78
C VAL A 320 -6.16 16.59 -3.87
N LEU A 321 -6.43 15.79 -4.91
CA LEU A 321 -5.53 15.67 -6.06
C LEU A 321 -5.36 17.01 -6.79
N ALA A 322 -6.43 17.78 -6.96
CA ALA A 322 -6.37 19.11 -7.57
C ALA A 322 -5.51 20.08 -6.75
N GLN A 323 -5.68 20.10 -5.43
CA GLN A 323 -4.87 20.91 -4.51
C GLN A 323 -3.39 20.53 -4.56
N MET A 324 -3.10 19.22 -4.64
CA MET A 324 -1.72 18.74 -4.81
C MET A 324 -1.13 19.16 -6.16
N ALA A 325 -1.90 19.07 -7.25
CA ALA A 325 -1.46 19.48 -8.57
C ALA A 325 -1.17 20.99 -8.64
N GLU A 326 -2.03 21.82 -8.05
CA GLU A 326 -1.87 23.28 -7.99
C GLU A 326 -0.59 23.69 -7.26
N ARG A 327 -0.25 22.99 -6.18
CA ARG A 327 0.89 23.30 -5.32
C ARG A 327 2.13 22.43 -5.57
N ALA A 328 2.15 21.64 -6.65
CA ALA A 328 3.27 20.75 -6.95
C ALA A 328 4.62 21.50 -7.06
N GLY A 329 4.57 22.75 -7.55
CA GLY A 329 5.75 23.63 -7.65
C GLY A 329 6.30 24.13 -6.32
N ASP A 330 5.48 24.12 -5.26
CA ASP A 330 5.87 24.55 -3.90
C ASP A 330 6.62 23.44 -3.14
N VAL A 331 6.56 22.20 -3.63
CA VAL A 331 7.13 21.04 -2.93
C VAL A 331 8.66 21.08 -2.98
N PRO A 332 9.34 21.12 -1.83
CA PRO A 332 10.79 21.09 -1.79
C PRO A 332 11.36 19.83 -2.47
N ARG A 333 12.47 19.98 -3.19
CA ARG A 333 13.17 18.86 -3.87
C ARG A 333 14.02 18.03 -2.91
N ASP A 334 13.40 17.55 -1.85
CA ASP A 334 13.97 16.70 -0.83
C ASP A 334 13.02 15.53 -0.53
N VAL A 335 12.96 15.05 0.72
CA VAL A 335 12.04 13.97 1.10
C VAL A 335 10.56 14.30 0.89
N HIS A 336 10.18 15.58 0.94
CA HIS A 336 8.78 15.97 0.73
C HIS A 336 8.30 15.65 -0.70
N LEU A 337 9.19 15.67 -1.70
CA LEU A 337 8.86 15.24 -3.06
C LEU A 337 8.54 13.74 -3.13
N ILE A 338 9.22 12.93 -2.33
CA ILE A 338 8.97 11.49 -2.24
C ILE A 338 7.59 11.26 -1.60
N ASP A 339 7.27 11.96 -0.52
CA ASP A 339 5.99 11.82 0.16
C ASP A 339 4.83 12.37 -0.68
N PHE A 340 5.06 13.43 -1.45
CA PHE A 340 4.14 13.91 -2.48
C PHE A 340 3.83 12.80 -3.50
N GLY A 341 4.86 12.16 -4.08
CA GLY A 341 4.70 11.06 -5.03
C GLY A 341 3.94 9.85 -4.45
N LYS A 342 4.21 9.48 -3.19
CA LYS A 342 3.48 8.41 -2.49
C LYS A 342 2.00 8.75 -2.32
N MET A 343 1.69 9.98 -1.93
CA MET A 343 0.33 10.42 -1.74
C MET A 343 -0.43 10.44 -3.08
N LEU A 344 0.21 10.89 -4.17
CA LEU A 344 -0.34 10.76 -5.53
C LEU A 344 -0.66 9.30 -5.87
N GLY A 345 0.29 8.39 -5.63
CA GLY A 345 0.12 6.95 -5.86
C GLY A 345 -1.07 6.36 -5.10
N ASN A 346 -1.25 6.75 -3.84
CA ASN A 346 -2.39 6.32 -3.02
C ASN A 346 -3.71 6.85 -3.59
N LEU A 347 -3.80 8.15 -3.90
CA LEU A 347 -5.00 8.78 -4.46
C LEU A 347 -5.39 8.13 -5.80
N ALA A 348 -4.43 8.01 -6.71
CA ALA A 348 -4.63 7.43 -8.02
C ALA A 348 -5.09 5.97 -7.90
N SER A 349 -4.46 5.18 -7.04
CA SER A 349 -4.85 3.78 -6.82
C SER A 349 -6.32 3.62 -6.37
N VAL A 350 -6.80 4.48 -5.47
CA VAL A 350 -8.23 4.48 -5.09
C VAL A 350 -9.10 4.81 -6.29
N LEU A 351 -8.80 5.89 -7.03
CA LEU A 351 -9.57 6.30 -8.21
C LEU A 351 -9.58 5.23 -9.31
N ALA A 352 -8.46 4.55 -9.54
CA ALA A 352 -8.33 3.46 -10.52
C ALA A 352 -9.28 2.30 -10.21
N ASN A 353 -9.34 1.93 -8.93
CA ASN A 353 -10.13 0.80 -8.47
C ASN A 353 -11.62 1.13 -8.42
N VAL A 354 -11.98 2.33 -7.92
CA VAL A 354 -13.37 2.79 -7.87
C VAL A 354 -13.94 2.99 -9.28
N SER A 355 -13.14 3.45 -10.24
CA SER A 355 -13.59 3.65 -11.62
C SER A 355 -13.96 2.35 -12.36
N ASN A 356 -13.72 1.17 -11.76
CA ASN A 356 -14.31 -0.08 -12.24
C ASN A 356 -15.86 -0.09 -12.09
N ALA A 357 -16.42 0.67 -11.14
CA ALA A 357 -17.86 0.93 -11.02
C ALA A 357 -18.28 2.06 -11.99
N GLN A 358 -17.96 1.88 -13.28
CA GLN A 358 -17.88 2.92 -14.31
C GLN A 358 -19.05 3.91 -14.28
N GLN A 359 -20.30 3.46 -14.37
CA GLN A 359 -21.45 4.37 -14.47
C GLN A 359 -21.60 5.26 -13.23
N MET A 360 -21.61 4.66 -12.03
CA MET A 360 -21.79 5.38 -10.77
C MET A 360 -20.60 6.29 -10.47
N PHE A 361 -19.38 5.86 -10.78
CA PHE A 361 -18.17 6.69 -10.66
C PHE A 361 -18.24 7.93 -11.55
N LEU A 362 -18.67 7.76 -12.81
CA LEU A 362 -18.76 8.88 -13.76
C LEU A 362 -19.92 9.81 -13.44
N ASP A 363 -21.08 9.28 -13.05
CA ASP A 363 -22.21 10.10 -12.61
C ASP A 363 -21.84 10.99 -11.40
N ASP A 364 -21.02 10.47 -10.48
CA ASP A 364 -20.55 11.21 -9.31
C ASP A 364 -19.56 12.32 -9.68
N LEU A 365 -18.58 12.01 -10.53
CA LEU A 365 -17.46 12.91 -10.84
C LEU A 365 -17.74 13.96 -11.91
N ARG A 366 -18.79 13.81 -12.71
CA ARG A 366 -19.20 14.87 -13.67
C ARG A 366 -19.50 16.20 -13.01
N SER A 367 -19.93 16.17 -11.75
CA SER A 367 -20.22 17.37 -10.96
C SER A 367 -18.98 18.04 -10.35
N VAL A 368 -17.79 17.46 -10.57
CA VAL A 368 -16.52 17.92 -9.99
C VAL A 368 -15.70 18.63 -11.08
N PRO A 369 -15.65 19.98 -11.08
CA PRO A 369 -14.97 20.76 -12.12
C PRO A 369 -13.50 20.39 -12.27
N GLU A 370 -12.84 20.02 -11.17
CA GLU A 370 -11.42 19.75 -11.14
C GLU A 370 -11.07 18.39 -11.77
N PHE A 371 -12.04 17.49 -12.01
CA PHE A 371 -11.76 16.11 -12.42
C PHE A 371 -10.96 16.02 -13.73
N ALA A 372 -11.36 16.75 -14.77
CA ALA A 372 -10.65 16.77 -16.05
C ALA A 372 -9.24 17.33 -15.90
N SER A 373 -9.09 18.43 -15.16
CA SER A 373 -7.80 19.08 -14.92
C SER A 373 -6.84 18.21 -14.12
N SER A 374 -7.31 17.54 -13.07
CA SER A 374 -6.52 16.63 -12.24
C SER A 374 -6.06 15.40 -13.03
N LEU A 375 -6.93 14.83 -13.86
CA LEU A 375 -6.58 13.69 -14.71
C LEU A 375 -5.53 14.09 -15.77
N SER A 376 -5.71 15.25 -16.39
CA SER A 376 -4.78 15.81 -17.37
C SER A 376 -3.42 16.09 -16.73
N TRP A 377 -3.40 16.61 -15.51
CA TRP A 377 -2.18 16.87 -14.76
C TRP A 377 -1.40 15.58 -14.48
N LEU A 378 -2.06 14.53 -13.98
CA LEU A 378 -1.43 13.21 -13.78
C LEU A 378 -0.87 12.60 -15.08
N MET A 379 -1.56 12.79 -16.21
CA MET A 379 -1.11 12.30 -17.52
C MET A 379 0.09 13.07 -18.08
N THR A 380 0.30 14.31 -17.64
CA THR A 380 1.39 15.18 -18.11
C THR A 380 2.60 15.20 -17.18
N HIS A 381 2.38 14.94 -15.89
CA HIS A 381 3.37 14.95 -14.80
C HIS A 381 3.60 13.55 -14.23
N TRP A 382 3.62 12.54 -15.12
CA TRP A 382 3.87 11.14 -14.77
C TRP A 382 5.26 10.90 -14.18
N ASP A 383 6.16 11.87 -14.27
CA ASP A 383 7.51 11.87 -13.71
C ASP A 383 7.52 11.98 -12.17
N TYR A 384 6.45 12.51 -11.56
CA TYR A 384 6.27 12.50 -10.10
C TYR A 384 5.92 11.09 -9.58
N ASP A 385 5.04 10.37 -10.27
CA ASP A 385 4.72 8.97 -9.99
C ASP A 385 4.16 8.27 -11.24
N LEU A 386 4.92 7.29 -11.76
CA LEU A 386 4.58 6.56 -12.98
C LEU A 386 3.25 5.81 -12.85
N SER A 387 2.95 5.28 -11.66
CA SER A 387 1.73 4.51 -11.41
C SER A 387 0.48 5.39 -11.50
N SER A 388 0.57 6.62 -10.99
CA SER A 388 -0.49 7.62 -11.06
C SER A 388 -0.74 8.08 -12.49
N GLY A 389 0.32 8.36 -13.26
CA GLY A 389 0.20 8.68 -14.68
C GLY A 389 -0.43 7.54 -15.49
N HIS A 390 0.00 6.30 -15.26
CA HIS A 390 -0.58 5.12 -15.91
C HIS A 390 -2.07 4.96 -15.56
N THR A 391 -2.41 5.10 -14.28
CA THR A 391 -3.79 5.10 -13.80
C THR A 391 -4.65 6.13 -14.54
N ALA A 392 -4.17 7.36 -14.66
CA ALA A 392 -4.91 8.43 -15.28
C ALA A 392 -5.21 8.14 -16.77
N VAL A 393 -4.20 7.65 -17.50
CA VAL A 393 -4.35 7.20 -18.89
C VAL A 393 -5.37 6.06 -19.00
N MET A 394 -5.38 5.11 -18.05
CA MET A 394 -6.33 3.99 -18.05
C MET A 394 -7.77 4.42 -17.75
N ILE A 395 -7.97 5.41 -16.87
CA ILE A 395 -9.28 6.02 -16.62
C ILE A 395 -9.76 6.74 -17.90
N ALA A 396 -8.89 7.53 -18.55
CA ALA A 396 -9.22 8.20 -19.80
C ALA A 396 -9.60 7.21 -20.92
N LYS A 397 -8.90 6.08 -21.04
CA LYS A 397 -9.25 4.98 -21.96
C LYS A 397 -10.63 4.37 -21.68
N ARG A 398 -11.08 4.33 -20.43
CA ARG A 398 -12.44 3.84 -20.10
C ARG A 398 -13.51 4.83 -20.57
N LEU A 399 -13.23 6.13 -20.47
CA LEU A 399 -14.11 7.20 -20.97
C LEU A 399 -14.26 7.13 -22.49
N THR A 400 -13.18 6.90 -23.25
CA THR A 400 -13.26 6.80 -24.72
C THR A 400 -14.12 5.64 -25.19
N LYS A 401 -14.19 4.57 -24.39
CA LYS A 401 -15.00 3.38 -24.65
C LYS A 401 -16.45 3.48 -24.13
N SER A 402 -16.81 4.56 -23.44
CA SER A 402 -18.18 4.76 -22.98
C SER A 402 -19.10 5.04 -24.17
N ASP A 403 -20.31 4.48 -24.17
CA ASP A 403 -21.33 4.80 -25.18
C ASP A 403 -22.00 6.17 -24.94
N ARG A 404 -21.74 6.78 -23.78
CA ARG A 404 -22.40 8.03 -23.37
C ARG A 404 -21.70 9.25 -24.00
N PRO A 405 -22.42 10.13 -24.73
CA PRO A 405 -21.84 11.29 -25.38
C PRO A 405 -21.09 12.23 -24.43
N GLU A 406 -21.59 12.40 -23.21
CA GLU A 406 -21.01 13.29 -22.22
C GLU A 406 -19.67 12.77 -21.65
N ASP A 407 -19.48 11.45 -21.57
CA ASP A 407 -18.18 10.87 -21.19
C ASP A 407 -17.14 11.07 -22.30
N LYS A 408 -17.59 10.96 -23.56
CA LYS A 408 -16.77 11.27 -24.74
C LYS A 408 -16.42 12.76 -24.81
N ALA A 409 -17.34 13.64 -24.44
CA ALA A 409 -17.09 15.08 -24.37
C ALA A 409 -16.05 15.43 -23.29
N LEU A 410 -16.13 14.78 -22.12
CA LEU A 410 -15.16 14.96 -21.04
C LEU A 410 -13.74 14.51 -21.44
N VAL A 411 -13.61 13.35 -22.07
CA VAL A 411 -12.28 12.90 -22.55
C VAL A 411 -11.77 13.75 -23.71
N ALA A 412 -12.65 14.27 -24.57
CA ALA A 412 -12.27 15.26 -25.57
C ALA A 412 -11.76 16.57 -24.94
N GLU A 413 -12.33 17.02 -23.83
CA GLU A 413 -11.83 18.16 -23.07
C GLU A 413 -10.44 17.91 -22.49
N ILE A 414 -10.23 16.75 -21.86
CA ILE A 414 -8.90 16.32 -21.36
C ILE A 414 -7.88 16.33 -22.50
N VAL A 415 -8.25 15.75 -23.64
CA VAL A 415 -7.34 15.54 -24.77
C VAL A 415 -7.00 16.85 -25.51
N ARG A 416 -7.85 17.87 -25.42
CA ARG A 416 -7.58 19.22 -25.94
C ARG A 416 -6.62 20.04 -25.08
N GLN A 417 -6.29 19.60 -23.87
CA GLN A 417 -5.31 20.29 -23.02
C GLN A 417 -3.97 20.39 -23.75
N GLU A 418 -3.41 21.60 -23.78
CA GLU A 418 -2.20 21.89 -24.53
C GLU A 418 -1.05 20.98 -24.08
N GLY A 419 -0.35 20.38 -25.05
CA GLY A 419 0.80 19.52 -24.77
C GLY A 419 0.47 18.14 -24.19
N LEU A 420 -0.79 17.82 -23.85
CA LEU A 420 -1.15 16.55 -23.22
C LEU A 420 -0.81 15.35 -24.11
N LEU A 421 -1.22 15.35 -25.38
CA LEU A 421 -0.89 14.27 -26.29
C LEU A 421 0.62 14.05 -26.43
N ALA A 422 1.39 15.12 -26.51
CA ALA A 422 2.85 15.04 -26.61
C ALA A 422 3.46 14.47 -25.32
N ALA A 423 2.91 14.80 -24.16
CA ALA A 423 3.34 14.24 -22.89
C ALA A 423 3.00 12.75 -22.74
N VAL A 424 1.79 12.34 -23.14
CA VAL A 424 1.37 10.93 -23.16
C VAL A 424 2.20 10.12 -24.16
N ALA A 425 2.52 10.67 -25.33
CA ALA A 425 3.41 10.05 -26.30
C ALA A 425 4.80 9.80 -25.69
N ARG A 426 5.39 10.82 -25.02
CA ARG A 426 6.64 10.65 -24.26
C ARG A 426 6.52 9.62 -23.15
N PHE A 427 5.38 9.54 -22.48
CA PHE A 427 5.15 8.55 -21.44
C PHE A 427 5.14 7.13 -22.00
N VAL A 428 4.42 6.89 -23.11
CA VAL A 428 4.46 5.62 -23.86
C VAL A 428 5.88 5.28 -24.29
N ASP A 429 6.69 6.30 -24.59
CA ASP A 429 8.08 6.13 -24.96
C ASP A 429 9.00 5.70 -23.82
N PHE A 430 8.78 6.30 -22.65
CA PHE A 430 9.56 6.07 -21.45
C PHE A 430 9.16 4.80 -20.70
N SER A 431 7.88 4.44 -20.72
CA SER A 431 7.30 3.47 -19.80
C SER A 431 7.88 2.05 -19.94
N PRO A 432 8.38 1.44 -18.84
CA PRO A 432 8.66 0.00 -18.82
C PRO A 432 7.40 -0.84 -19.05
N ASN A 433 7.50 -2.15 -19.22
CA ASN A 433 6.31 -3.01 -19.28
C ASN A 433 5.62 -3.02 -17.90
N PHE A 434 4.39 -2.51 -17.80
CA PHE A 434 3.68 -2.38 -16.51
C PHE A 434 2.86 -3.60 -16.10
N VAL A 435 2.46 -4.48 -17.03
CA VAL A 435 1.52 -5.57 -16.72
C VAL A 435 2.13 -6.93 -16.97
N VAL A 436 2.16 -7.77 -15.94
CA VAL A 436 2.33 -9.22 -16.05
C VAL A 436 0.95 -9.83 -16.23
N VAL A 437 0.57 -10.20 -17.45
CA VAL A 437 -0.66 -10.96 -17.73
C VAL A 437 -0.29 -12.45 -17.77
N PRO A 438 -0.85 -13.31 -16.92
CA PRO A 438 -0.66 -14.75 -17.06
C PRO A 438 -1.29 -15.23 -18.37
N GLY A 439 -0.49 -15.84 -19.22
CA GLY A 439 -0.91 -16.55 -20.42
C GLY A 439 -0.78 -18.07 -20.26
N PRO A 440 -1.33 -18.86 -21.19
CA PRO A 440 -1.30 -20.33 -21.14
C PRO A 440 0.12 -20.94 -21.14
N THR A 441 1.15 -20.13 -21.43
CA THR A 441 2.57 -20.52 -21.47
C THR A 441 3.45 -19.76 -20.47
N GLY A 442 2.87 -19.01 -19.52
CA GLY A 442 3.61 -18.26 -18.50
C GLY A 442 3.23 -16.78 -18.42
N VAL A 443 4.01 -16.02 -17.63
CA VAL A 443 3.88 -14.56 -17.46
C VAL A 443 4.18 -13.85 -18.79
N LYS A 444 3.21 -13.10 -19.32
CA LYS A 444 3.38 -12.22 -20.48
C LYS A 444 3.42 -10.79 -20.00
N GLU A 445 4.55 -10.14 -20.15
CA GLU A 445 4.64 -8.69 -19.99
C GLU A 445 3.87 -7.99 -21.13
N VAL A 446 2.86 -7.20 -20.79
CA VAL A 446 2.03 -6.43 -21.72
C VAL A 446 2.06 -4.96 -21.28
N ASN A 447 2.46 -4.08 -22.18
CA ASN A 447 2.29 -2.64 -21.98
C ASN A 447 0.92 -2.22 -22.53
N LEU A 448 0.02 -1.72 -21.65
CA LEU A 448 -1.33 -1.28 -22.03
C LEU A 448 -1.38 0.18 -22.51
N LEU A 449 -0.33 0.95 -22.27
CA LEU A 449 -0.24 2.38 -22.60
C LEU A 449 -0.31 2.64 -24.12
N PRO A 450 0.36 1.88 -25.01
CA PRO A 450 0.23 2.08 -26.45
C PRO A 450 -1.22 2.01 -26.93
N GLY A 451 -1.98 1.00 -26.51
CA GLY A 451 -3.39 0.87 -26.90
C GLY A 451 -4.28 1.96 -26.28
N ALA A 452 -3.93 2.47 -25.09
CA ALA A 452 -4.64 3.60 -24.49
C ALA A 452 -4.38 4.91 -25.25
N PHE A 453 -3.12 5.18 -25.59
CA PHE A 453 -2.70 6.32 -26.39
C PHE A 453 -3.39 6.36 -27.76
N LEU A 454 -3.45 5.23 -28.47
CA LEU A 454 -4.17 5.14 -29.74
C LEU A 454 -5.67 5.40 -29.58
N SER A 455 -6.28 4.94 -28.49
CA SER A 455 -7.69 5.23 -28.19
C SER A 455 -7.97 6.71 -27.92
N LEU A 456 -6.96 7.46 -27.46
CA LEU A 456 -7.06 8.92 -27.26
C LEU A 456 -6.85 9.66 -28.58
N LEU A 457 -5.94 9.18 -29.43
CA LEU A 457 -5.71 9.74 -30.78
C LEU A 457 -6.90 9.54 -31.72
N SER A 458 -7.65 8.46 -31.55
CA SER A 458 -8.82 8.15 -32.38
C SER A 458 -10.06 9.01 -32.06
N LEU A 459 -9.95 10.00 -31.17
CA LEU A 459 -11.05 10.90 -30.85
C LEU A 459 -11.16 12.01 -31.90
N ASP A 460 -12.37 12.31 -32.36
CA ASP A 460 -12.70 13.46 -33.22
C ASP A 460 -12.62 14.79 -32.44
N ALA A 461 -11.54 15.01 -31.68
CA ALA A 461 -11.35 16.14 -30.78
C ALA A 461 -10.20 17.06 -31.22
N PHE A 462 -9.39 16.63 -32.19
CA PHE A 462 -8.18 17.36 -32.60
C PHE A 462 -8.47 18.40 -33.67
N PRO A 463 -7.93 19.62 -33.53
CA PRO A 463 -7.98 20.59 -34.60
C PRO A 463 -7.20 20.06 -35.82
N PRO A 464 -7.65 20.36 -37.05
CA PRO A 464 -6.90 20.01 -38.24
C PRO A 464 -5.52 20.68 -38.21
N GLY A 465 -4.45 19.89 -38.38
CA GLY A 465 -3.08 20.39 -38.32
C GLY A 465 -2.05 19.27 -38.15
N PRO A 466 -0.75 19.57 -38.28
CA PRO A 466 0.30 18.57 -38.12
C PRO A 466 0.32 18.05 -36.69
N LEU A 467 0.41 16.72 -36.54
CA LEU A 467 0.59 16.10 -35.23
C LEU A 467 1.92 16.56 -34.60
N PRO A 468 1.97 16.75 -33.27
CA PRO A 468 3.20 17.10 -32.58
C PRO A 468 4.32 16.08 -32.84
N SER A 469 5.57 16.53 -32.98
CA SER A 469 6.72 15.64 -33.24
C SER A 469 6.83 14.44 -32.28
N PRO A 470 6.58 14.56 -30.95
CA PRO A 470 6.56 13.40 -30.06
C PRO A 470 5.51 12.35 -30.44
N VAL A 471 4.31 12.77 -30.87
CA VAL A 471 3.23 11.87 -31.30
C VAL A 471 3.66 11.10 -32.55
N VAL A 472 4.20 11.80 -33.54
CA VAL A 472 4.69 11.18 -34.79
C VAL A 472 5.81 10.18 -34.50
N SER A 473 6.78 10.56 -33.67
CA SER A 473 7.89 9.69 -33.25
C SER A 473 7.38 8.41 -32.56
N THR A 474 6.46 8.54 -31.62
CA THR A 474 5.85 7.40 -30.93
C THR A 474 5.09 6.49 -31.91
N LEU A 475 4.29 7.05 -32.83
CA LEU A 475 3.58 6.26 -33.85
C LEU A 475 4.55 5.51 -34.78
N ALA A 476 5.64 6.16 -35.21
CA ALA A 476 6.69 5.53 -36.02
C ALA A 476 7.40 4.39 -35.28
N ARG A 477 7.59 4.52 -33.96
CA ARG A 477 8.17 3.48 -33.12
C ARG A 477 7.20 2.32 -32.85
N LEU A 478 5.92 2.62 -32.65
CA LEU A 478 4.89 1.60 -32.46
C LEU A 478 4.63 0.79 -33.75
N THR A 479 4.73 1.41 -34.92
CA THR A 479 4.65 0.71 -36.22
C THR A 479 5.86 -0.18 -36.49
N SER A 480 7.07 0.30 -36.18
CA SER A 480 8.32 -0.41 -36.45
C SER A 480 8.71 -1.46 -35.39
N GLY A 481 8.13 -1.39 -34.18
CA GLY A 481 8.48 -2.25 -33.04
C GLY A 481 7.82 -3.64 -32.99
N ASN A 482 8.33 -4.50 -32.10
CA ASN A 482 7.78 -5.83 -31.78
C ASN A 482 6.54 -5.77 -30.85
N GLN A 483 5.60 -4.86 -31.12
CA GLN A 483 4.35 -4.73 -30.35
C GLN A 483 3.34 -5.82 -30.71
N ALA A 484 2.31 -6.00 -29.89
CA ALA A 484 1.20 -6.92 -30.19
C ALA A 484 0.56 -6.58 -31.56
N PRO A 485 0.13 -7.59 -32.37
CA PRO A 485 -0.43 -7.36 -33.71
C PRO A 485 -1.58 -6.34 -33.73
N ASP A 486 -2.44 -6.34 -32.71
CA ASP A 486 -3.59 -5.44 -32.58
C ASP A 486 -3.18 -3.97 -32.40
N VAL A 487 -2.03 -3.71 -31.79
CA VAL A 487 -1.47 -2.35 -31.66
C VAL A 487 -0.94 -1.90 -33.02
N ARG A 488 -0.25 -2.76 -33.76
CA ARG A 488 0.30 -2.43 -35.09
C ARG A 488 -0.80 -2.14 -36.12
N SER A 489 -1.90 -2.89 -36.10
CA SER A 489 -3.03 -2.68 -37.00
C SER A 489 -3.75 -1.36 -36.71
N GLN A 490 -3.95 -1.01 -35.43
CA GLN A 490 -4.53 0.29 -35.03
C GLN A 490 -3.63 1.47 -35.43
N VAL A 491 -2.32 1.39 -35.20
CA VAL A 491 -1.39 2.47 -35.58
C VAL A 491 -1.41 2.69 -37.10
N SER A 492 -1.47 1.61 -37.89
CA SER A 492 -1.52 1.69 -39.36
C SER A 492 -2.80 2.35 -39.89
N PHE A 493 -3.89 2.32 -39.11
CA PHE A 493 -5.13 3.01 -39.41
C PHE A 493 -5.03 4.51 -39.09
N GLU A 494 -4.53 4.87 -37.91
CA GLU A 494 -4.35 6.26 -37.47
C GLU A 494 -3.34 7.04 -38.35
N VAL A 495 -2.24 6.40 -38.77
CA VAL A 495 -1.23 7.00 -39.66
C VAL A 495 -1.77 7.24 -41.07
N ARG A 496 -2.87 6.60 -41.49
CA ARG A 496 -3.50 6.84 -42.80
C ARG A 496 -4.51 8.01 -42.77
N LEU A 497 -4.96 8.40 -41.59
CA LEU A 497 -5.95 9.47 -41.38
C LEU A 497 -5.30 10.83 -41.04
N SER A 498 -4.03 10.80 -40.64
CA SER A 498 -3.17 11.97 -40.43
C SER A 498 -2.32 12.27 -41.66
#